data_AF-A0A3N7CIF9-F1
#
_entry.id   AF-A0A3N7CIF9-F1
#
_cell.length_a   1.000
_cell.length_b   1.000
_cell.length_c   1.000
_cell.angle_alpha   90.00
_cell.angle_beta   90.00
_cell.angle_gamma   90.00
#
_symmetry.space_group_name_H-M   'P 1'
#
loop_
_entity.id
_entity.type
_entity.pdbx_description
1 polymer ?
#
loop_
_entity_poly.entity_id
_entity_poly.type
_entity_poly.pdbx_seq_one_letter_code
_entity_poly.pdbx_strand_id
1 'polypeptide(L)'
;MFIRSTTVALACLFATGCSHVTPNYDARFGDAVRDARKKMTVNPDAGKNGDPVAGMDGRAARESMNQYHESYKTPPPAINVINIGGGIGSQGGGSGK
;
A
#
# COMPACT_ATOMS: atom_id res chain seq x y z
N MET A 1 20.52 -61.80 23.49
CA MET A 1 19.59 -60.76 23.99
C MET A 1 20.05 -59.34 23.65
N PHE A 2 21.36 -59.05 23.58
CA PHE A 2 21.90 -57.71 23.27
C PHE A 2 21.64 -57.20 21.83
N ILE A 3 21.67 -58.07 20.82
CA ILE A 3 21.42 -57.70 19.40
C ILE A 3 19.97 -57.27 19.13
N ARG A 4 19.01 -57.75 19.92
CA ARG A 4 17.59 -57.37 19.78
C ARG A 4 17.31 -56.01 20.46
N SER A 5 18.06 -55.67 21.51
CA SER A 5 17.98 -54.35 22.15
C SER A 5 18.63 -53.25 21.32
N THR A 6 19.73 -53.53 20.61
CA THR A 6 20.40 -52.54 19.76
C THR A 6 19.58 -52.18 18.52
N THR A 7 18.89 -53.14 17.90
CA THR A 7 18.00 -52.86 16.76
C THR A 7 16.77 -52.04 17.15
N VAL A 8 16.20 -52.28 18.33
CA VAL A 8 15.07 -51.50 18.86
C VAL A 8 15.51 -50.07 19.20
N ALA A 9 16.69 -49.89 19.81
CA ALA A 9 17.24 -48.56 20.11
C ALA A 9 17.53 -47.75 18.84
N LEU A 10 18.08 -48.39 17.80
CA LEU A 10 18.32 -47.75 16.51
C LEU A 10 17.01 -47.34 15.81
N ALA A 11 15.98 -48.20 15.85
CA ALA A 11 14.66 -47.90 15.30
C ALA A 11 13.98 -46.72 16.01
N CYS A 12 14.13 -46.61 17.34
CA CYS A 12 13.63 -45.46 18.10
C CYS A 12 14.35 -44.14 17.73
N LEU A 13 15.65 -44.17 17.42
CA LEU A 13 16.39 -42.98 16.97
C LEU A 13 15.94 -42.50 15.57
N PHE A 14 15.61 -43.42 14.65
CA PHE A 14 15.09 -43.03 13.33
C PHE A 14 13.64 -42.56 13.39
N ALA A 15 12.85 -43.00 14.37
CA ALA A 15 11.46 -42.59 14.54
C ALA A 15 11.30 -41.14 15.02
N THR A 16 12.31 -40.53 15.65
CA THR A 16 12.26 -39.12 16.08
C THR A 16 12.42 -38.12 14.93
N GLY A 17 12.71 -38.58 13.70
CA GLY A 17 12.82 -37.72 12.51
C GLY A 17 11.50 -37.40 11.81
N CYS A 18 10.42 -38.15 12.08
CA CYS A 18 9.15 -38.04 11.34
C CYS A 18 8.11 -37.08 11.96
N SER A 19 8.46 -36.36 13.03
CA SER A 19 7.54 -35.43 13.69
C SER A 19 8.22 -34.09 14.00
N HIS A 20 8.93 -33.53 13.01
CA HIS A 20 9.21 -32.11 13.08
C HIS A 20 7.91 -31.36 12.80
N VAL A 21 7.11 -31.10 13.84
CA VAL A 21 6.10 -30.03 13.81
C VAL A 21 6.83 -28.81 13.29
N THR A 22 6.42 -28.33 12.12
CA THR A 22 6.98 -27.10 11.55
C THR A 22 6.85 -26.02 12.62
N PRO A 23 7.95 -25.42 13.12
CA PRO A 23 7.88 -24.59 14.31
C PRO A 23 7.06 -23.35 13.98
N ASN A 24 5.80 -23.33 14.40
CA ASN A 24 4.88 -22.19 14.30
C ASN A 24 4.49 -21.74 12.88
N TYR A 25 4.98 -22.37 11.81
CA TYR A 25 4.64 -21.97 10.43
C TYR A 25 3.14 -22.16 10.12
N ASP A 26 2.56 -23.26 10.59
CA ASP A 26 1.13 -23.54 10.42
C ASP A 26 0.25 -22.50 11.14
N ALA A 27 0.67 -22.10 12.35
CA ALA A 27 -0.03 -21.09 13.15
C ALA A 27 0.01 -19.68 12.52
N ARG A 28 1.02 -19.37 11.70
CA ARG A 28 1.19 -18.06 11.05
C ARG A 28 0.74 -18.05 9.59
N PHE A 29 0.14 -19.13 9.11
CA PHE A 29 -0.26 -19.25 7.72
C PHE A 29 -1.30 -18.19 7.34
N GLY A 30 -0.97 -17.38 6.33
CA GLY A 30 -1.80 -16.30 5.84
C GLY A 30 -1.72 -14.99 6.63
N ASP A 31 -0.86 -14.89 7.65
CA ASP A 31 -0.66 -13.63 8.38
C ASP A 31 -0.17 -12.50 7.48
N ALA A 32 0.74 -12.79 6.55
CA ALA A 32 1.22 -11.81 5.58
C ALA A 32 0.07 -11.25 4.70
N VAL A 33 -0.88 -12.10 4.28
CA VAL A 33 -2.03 -11.68 3.47
C VAL A 33 -3.03 -10.89 4.31
N ARG A 34 -3.28 -11.31 5.55
CA ARG A 34 -4.15 -10.58 6.49
C ARG A 34 -3.56 -9.21 6.83
N ASP A 35 -2.25 -9.12 6.98
CA ASP A 35 -1.55 -7.88 7.26
C ASP A 35 -1.54 -6.93 6.04
N ALA A 36 -1.26 -7.46 4.84
CA ALA A 36 -1.39 -6.70 3.59
C ALA A 36 -2.82 -6.19 3.39
N ARG A 37 -3.83 -7.03 3.64
CA ARG A 37 -5.24 -6.63 3.58
C ARG A 37 -5.56 -5.51 4.57
N LYS A 38 -5.07 -5.59 5.82
CA LYS A 38 -5.26 -4.53 6.82
C LYS A 38 -4.64 -3.21 6.35
N LYS A 39 -3.45 -3.24 5.76
CA LYS A 39 -2.77 -2.05 5.20
C LYS A 39 -3.51 -1.44 4.02
N MET A 40 -4.20 -2.24 3.21
CA MET A 40 -4.98 -1.78 2.06
C MET A 40 -6.43 -1.39 2.42
N THR A 41 -6.89 -1.71 3.64
CA THR A 41 -8.24 -1.39 4.08
C THR A 41 -8.27 0.02 4.63
N VAL A 42 -8.89 0.94 3.89
CA VAL A 42 -9.00 2.37 4.27
C VAL A 42 -9.80 2.56 5.56
N ASN A 43 -10.89 1.82 5.73
CA ASN A 43 -11.70 1.87 6.95
C ASN A 43 -12.28 0.48 7.28
N PRO A 44 -11.76 -0.21 8.32
CA PRO A 44 -12.24 -1.54 8.71
C PRO A 44 -13.65 -1.54 9.34
N ASP A 45 -14.11 -0.40 9.86
CA ASP A 45 -15.41 -0.25 10.53
C ASP A 45 -16.48 0.39 9.64
N ALA A 46 -16.21 0.55 8.33
CA ALA A 46 -17.11 1.24 7.39
C ALA A 46 -18.56 0.69 7.39
N GLY A 47 -18.74 -0.63 7.56
CA GLY A 47 -20.06 -1.26 7.61
C GLY A 47 -20.80 -1.12 8.95
N LYS A 48 -20.14 -0.62 10.00
CA LYS A 48 -20.79 -0.29 11.28
C LYS A 48 -21.36 1.12 11.28
N ASN A 49 -20.89 1.97 10.37
CA ASN A 49 -21.44 3.30 10.20
C ASN A 49 -22.72 3.21 9.35
N GLY A 50 -23.85 3.58 9.95
CA GLY A 50 -25.15 3.66 9.26
C GLY A 50 -25.42 5.00 8.61
N ASP A 51 -24.52 5.97 8.75
CA ASP A 51 -24.65 7.27 8.11
C ASP A 51 -24.63 7.08 6.58
N PRO A 52 -25.62 7.63 5.85
CA PRO A 52 -25.60 7.59 4.40
C PRO A 52 -24.34 8.31 3.91
N VAL A 53 -23.60 7.67 3.01
CA VAL A 53 -22.42 8.31 2.40
C VAL A 53 -22.90 9.56 1.66
N ALA A 54 -22.66 10.73 2.25
CA ALA A 54 -22.84 12.01 1.59
C ALA A 54 -21.77 12.13 0.51
N GLY A 55 -22.04 11.51 -0.64
CA GLY A 55 -21.19 11.61 -1.82
C GLY A 55 -21.18 13.03 -2.38
N MET A 56 -20.50 13.21 -3.51
CA MET A 56 -20.54 14.49 -4.22
C MET A 56 -21.91 14.72 -4.87
N ASP A 57 -22.37 15.97 -4.89
CA ASP A 57 -23.56 16.35 -5.66
C ASP A 57 -23.38 16.07 -7.16
N GLY A 58 -24.45 15.69 -7.87
CA GLY A 58 -24.38 15.32 -9.28
C GLY A 58 -23.88 16.45 -10.19
N ARG A 59 -24.19 17.72 -9.86
CA ARG A 59 -23.68 18.87 -10.61
C ARG A 59 -22.19 19.06 -10.35
N ALA A 60 -21.75 18.92 -9.09
CA ALA A 60 -20.33 18.97 -8.74
C ALA A 60 -19.55 17.84 -9.41
N ALA A 61 -20.11 16.63 -9.51
CA ALA A 61 -19.51 15.50 -10.22
C ALA A 61 -19.27 15.81 -11.69
N ARG A 62 -20.31 16.29 -12.39
CA ARG A 62 -20.21 16.68 -13.79
C ARG A 62 -19.12 17.73 -14.00
N GLU A 63 -19.11 18.77 -13.17
CA GLU A 63 -18.16 19.86 -13.36
C GLU A 63 -16.72 19.46 -13.05
N SER A 64 -16.50 18.59 -12.06
CA SER A 64 -15.17 18.02 -11.81
C SER A 64 -14.62 17.25 -13.00
N MET A 65 -15.46 16.47 -13.70
CA MET A 65 -15.07 15.75 -14.91
C MET A 65 -14.82 16.69 -16.09
N ASN A 66 -15.61 17.75 -16.23
CA ASN A 66 -15.36 18.78 -17.24
C ASN A 66 -13.99 19.44 -17.02
N GLN A 67 -13.72 19.90 -15.80
CA GLN A 67 -12.45 20.55 -15.44
C GLN A 67 -11.25 19.60 -15.63
N TYR A 68 -11.42 18.32 -15.29
CA TYR A 68 -10.41 17.30 -15.57
C TYR A 68 -10.11 17.22 -17.06
N HIS A 69 -11.13 17.18 -17.92
CA HIS A 69 -10.95 17.14 -19.37
C HIS A 69 -10.32 18.44 -19.93
N GLU A 70 -10.78 19.61 -19.46
CA GLU A 70 -10.22 20.90 -19.87
C GLU A 70 -8.74 21.05 -19.48
N SER A 71 -8.32 20.45 -18.36
CA SER A 71 -6.92 20.49 -17.92
C SER A 71 -5.94 19.89 -18.93
N TYR A 72 -6.39 18.99 -19.79
CA TYR A 72 -5.58 18.41 -20.87
C TYR A 72 -5.58 19.23 -22.16
N LYS A 73 -6.51 20.18 -22.32
CA LYS A 73 -6.61 21.03 -23.52
C LYS A 73 -5.67 22.22 -23.46
N THR A 74 -5.44 22.75 -22.26
CA THR A 74 -4.49 23.84 -22.04
C THR A 74 -3.13 23.24 -21.68
N PRO A 75 -2.07 23.44 -22.50
CA PRO A 75 -0.72 23.11 -22.07
C PRO A 75 -0.46 23.79 -20.72
N PRO A 76 -0.03 23.06 -19.68
CA PRO A 76 0.30 23.70 -18.41
C PRO A 76 1.35 24.78 -18.69
N PRO A 77 1.16 26.01 -18.17
CA PRO A 77 2.11 27.08 -18.40
C PRO A 77 3.50 26.58 -17.97
N ALA A 78 4.51 26.84 -18.80
CA ALA A 78 5.88 26.48 -18.47
C ALA A 78 6.22 27.08 -17.11
N ILE A 79 6.30 26.23 -16.09
CA ILE A 79 6.74 26.65 -14.78
C ILE A 79 8.20 27.04 -14.93
N ASN A 80 8.48 28.34 -14.87
CA ASN A 80 9.85 28.82 -14.78
C ASN A 80 10.37 28.35 -13.42
N VAL A 81 11.05 27.21 -13.41
CA VAL A 81 11.79 26.74 -12.24
C VAL A 81 12.80 27.83 -11.93
N ILE A 82 12.60 28.53 -10.82
CA ILE A 82 13.57 29.49 -10.30
C ILE A 82 14.78 28.65 -9.93
N ASN A 83 15.77 28.61 -10.82
CA ASN A 83 17.08 28.06 -10.53
C ASN A 83 17.70 28.97 -9.47
N ILE A 84 17.63 28.54 -8.22
CA ILE A 84 18.31 29.18 -7.08
C ILE A 84 19.81 29.06 -7.35
N GLY A 85 20.37 30.10 -7.97
CA GLY A 85 21.77 30.12 -8.37
C GLY A 85 22.14 31.24 -9.34
N GLY A 86 21.91 32.50 -8.96
CA GLY A 86 22.67 33.61 -9.53
C GLY A 86 21.84 34.67 -10.25
N GLY A 87 21.77 35.85 -9.62
CA GLY A 87 21.50 37.11 -10.32
C GLY A 87 20.10 37.67 -10.10
N ILE A 88 19.95 38.47 -9.04
CA ILE A 88 18.88 39.46 -8.92
C ILE A 88 18.89 40.33 -10.18
N GLY A 89 17.74 40.39 -10.84
CA GLY A 89 17.47 41.24 -11.99
C GLY A 89 16.01 41.67 -11.96
N SER A 90 15.59 42.23 -10.82
CA SER A 90 14.39 43.06 -10.78
C SER A 90 14.63 44.26 -11.69
N GLN A 91 14.04 44.24 -12.88
CA GLN A 91 13.77 45.47 -13.61
C GLN A 91 12.28 45.51 -13.92
N GLY A 92 11.55 46.08 -12.96
CA GLY A 92 10.27 46.70 -13.25
C GLY A 92 10.46 47.76 -14.34
N GLY A 93 9.50 47.79 -15.26
CA GLY A 93 9.46 48.77 -16.34
C GLY A 93 8.03 48.84 -16.87
N GLY A 94 7.12 49.40 -16.07
CA GLY A 94 5.84 49.86 -16.57
C GLY A 94 6.02 51.12 -17.42
N SER A 95 5.40 51.14 -18.60
CA SER A 95 4.95 52.30 -19.41
C SER A 95 4.58 51.74 -20.80
N GLY A 96 3.52 52.12 -21.49
CA GLY A 96 2.49 53.14 -21.31
C GLY A 96 1.44 52.92 -22.43
N LYS A 97 0.53 53.88 -22.56
CA LYS A 97 -0.51 53.97 -23.61
C LYS A 97 -0.02 53.66 -25.03
#